data_AF-A0A961QWP8-F1
#
_entry.id   AF-A0A961QWP8-F1
#
_cell.length_a   1.000
_cell.length_b   1.000
_cell.length_c   1.000
_cell.angle_alpha   90.00
_cell.angle_beta   90.00
_cell.angle_gamma   90.00
#
_symmetry.space_group_name_H-M   'P 1'
#
loop_
_entity.id
_entity.type
_entity.pdbx_description
1 polymer ?
#
loop_
_entity_poly.entity_id
_entity_poly.type
_entity_poly.pdbx_seq_one_letter_code
_entity_poly.pdbx_strand_id
1 'polypeptide(L)' 'MRIAFQMDPVTAVNINADSTFRLAEEAQARGHELFYYTP' A
#
# COMPACT_ATOMS: atom_id res chain seq x y z
N MET A 1 -11.04 -10.11 1.68
CA MET A 1 -9.64 -10.56 1.48
C MET A 1 -8.73 -9.52 2.13
N ARG A 2 -7.63 -9.96 2.75
CA ARG A 2 -6.65 -9.08 3.41
C ARG A 2 -5.40 -9.03 2.54
N ILE A 3 -4.96 -7.82 2.16
CA ILE A 3 -3.78 -7.62 1.30
C ILE A 3 -2.67 -7.05 2.18
N ALA A 4 -1.54 -7.75 2.25
CA ALA A 4 -0.36 -7.31 2.97
C ALA A 4 0.69 -6.77 1.99
N PHE A 5 1.20 -5.57 2.26
CA PHE A 5 2.27 -4.95 1.50
C PHE A 5 3.56 -4.92 2.33
N GLN A 6 4.63 -5.47 1.75
CA GLN A 6 5.98 -5.29 2.28
C GLN A 6 6.64 -4.14 1.53
N MET A 7 6.94 -3.05 2.24
CA MET A 7 7.57 -1.87 1.65
C MET A 7 8.43 -1.12 2.68
N ASP A 8 9.32 -0.27 2.18
CA ASP A 8 10.04 0.71 2.99
C ASP A 8 9.05 1.60 3.76
N PRO A 9 9.47 2.22 4.89
CA PRO A 9 8.57 3.01 5.74
C PRO A 9 7.72 3.98 4.92
N VAL A 10 6.40 3.96 5.12
CA VAL A 10 5.45 4.80 4.35
C VAL A 10 5.76 6.30 4.44
N THR A 11 6.54 6.72 5.45
CA THR A 11 7.06 8.10 5.60
C THR A 11 8.08 8.50 4.53
N ALA A 12 8.68 7.54 3.82
CA ALA A 12 9.61 7.74 2.72
C ALA A 12 9.00 7.41 1.34
N VAL A 13 7.76 6.88 1.31
CA VAL A 13 7.06 6.55 0.07
C VAL A 13 6.56 7.83 -0.59
N ASN A 14 7.08 8.11 -1.78
CA ASN A 14 6.60 9.21 -2.60
C ASN A 14 5.28 8.79 -3.27
N ILE A 15 4.15 9.23 -2.70
CA ILE A 15 2.79 8.96 -3.17
C ILE A 15 2.60 9.27 -4.67
N ASN A 16 3.35 10.23 -5.23
CA ASN A 16 3.24 10.62 -6.63
C ASN A 16 4.15 9.81 -7.58
N ALA A 17 5.12 9.06 -7.06
CA ALA A 17 6.08 8.29 -7.85
C ALA A 17 5.96 6.78 -7.65
N ASP A 18 5.24 6.32 -6.62
CA ASP A 18 5.18 4.91 -6.26
C ASP A 18 3.92 4.22 -6.83
N SER A 19 4.11 3.34 -7.81
CA SER A 19 3.04 2.54 -8.40
C SER A 19 2.42 1.55 -7.41
N THR A 20 3.13 1.21 -6.33
CA THR A 20 2.62 0.36 -5.25
C THR A 20 1.50 1.06 -4.48
N PHE A 21 1.58 2.38 -4.32
CA PHE A 21 0.55 3.16 -3.66
C PHE A 21 -0.77 3.17 -4.47
N ARG A 22 -0.68 3.29 -5.79
CA ARG A 22 -1.84 3.21 -6.70
C ARG A 22 -2.57 1.87 -6.60
N LEU A 23 -1.83 0.77 -6.44
CA LEU A 23 -2.43 -0.56 -6.26
C LEU A 23 -3.12 -0.70 -4.89
N ALA A 24 -2.56 -0.07 -3.86
CA ALA A 24 -3.17 -0.02 -2.53
C ALA A 24 -4.48 0.80 -2.54
N GLU A 25 -4.52 1.97 -3.19
CA GLU A 25 -5.73 2.79 -3.34
C GLU A 25 -6.86 2.03 -4.05
N GLU A 26 -6.57 1.33 -5.14
CA GLU A 26 -7.54 0.50 -5.87
C GLU A 26 -8.06 -0.67 -5.01
N ALA A 27 -7.19 -1.29 -4.22
CA ALA A 27 -7.59 -2.35 -3.29
C ALA A 27 -8.48 -1.80 -2.16
N GLN A 28 -8.19 -0.61 -1.64
CA GLN A 28 -9.04 0.06 -0.66
C GLN A 28 -10.40 0.45 -1.25
N ALA A 29 -10.43 0.97 -2.48
CA ALA A 29 -11.66 1.32 -3.20
C ALA A 29 -12.56 0.10 -3.44
N ARG A 30 -11.98 -1.09 -3.57
CA ARG A 30 -12.70 -2.38 -3.68
C ARG A 30 -13.11 -2.98 -2.33
N GLY A 31 -12.88 -2.27 -1.22
CA GLY A 31 -13.25 -2.70 0.12
C GLY A 31 -12.32 -3.76 0.72
N HIS A 32 -11.05 -3.81 0.29
CA HIS A 32 -10.04 -4.68 0.89
C HIS A 32 -9.32 -3.98 2.03
N GLU A 33 -9.11 -4.70 3.13
CA GLU A 33 -8.25 -4.24 4.22
C GLU A 33 -6.78 -4.36 3.83
N LEU A 34 -6.07 -3.24 3.97
CA LEU A 34 -4.65 -3.10 3.70
C LEU A 34 -3.86 -3.23 5.01
N PHE A 35 -2.83 -4.07 4.99
CA PHE A 35 -1.85 -4.17 6.05
C PHE A 35 -0.48 -3.90 5.45
N TYR A 36 0.37 -3.16 6.15
CA TYR A 36 1.76 -2.99 5.76
C TYR A 36 2.69 -3.44 6.88
N TYR A 37 3.82 -4.02 6.52
CA TYR A 37 4.86 -4.38 7.46
C TYR A 37 6.23 -3.97 6.91
N THR A 38 7.03 -3.35 7.76
CA THR A 38 8.44 -3.06 7.49
C THR A 38 9.29 -4.28 7.84
N PRO A 39 10.45 -4.49 7.20
CA PRO A 39 11.42 -5.52 7.60
C PRO A 39 11.84 -5.41 9.07
#